data_AF-A0A7V8Y492-F1
#
_entry.id   AF-A0A7V8Y492-F1
#
_cell.length_a   1.000
_cell.length_b   1.000
_cell.length_c   1.000
_cell.angle_alpha   90.00
_cell.angle_beta   90.00
_cell.angle_gamma   90.00
#
_symmetry.space_group_name_H-M   'P 1'
#
loop_
_entity.id
_entity.type
_entity.pdbx_description
1 polymer ?
#
loop_
_entity_poly.entity_id
_entity_poly.type
_entity_poly.pdbx_seq_one_letter_code
_entity_poly.pdbx_strand_id
1 'polypeptide(L)'
;MLVAAGVLACLMSVLGVSGGVLGELRFLVTVGFLLLGPGWAAAGFLRRAPAAHVWLLTLGTGTAVTLLIGQIMVMTKEWHPSAALYVVAALSVPVLARHAVVAT
;
A
#
# COMPACT_ATOMS: atom_id res chain seq x y z
N MET A 1 -8.24 3.55 -8.94
CA MET A 1 -7.04 2.82 -9.40
C MET A 1 -6.25 2.22 -8.22
N LEU A 2 -5.76 2.99 -7.25
CA LEU A 2 -5.02 2.45 -6.07
C LEU A 2 -5.83 1.51 -5.17
N VAL A 3 -7.12 1.79 -4.97
CA VAL A 3 -8.05 0.88 -4.26
C VAL A 3 -8.12 -0.48 -4.95
N ALA A 4 -8.28 -0.47 -6.28
CA ALA A 4 -8.32 -1.69 -7.08
C ALA A 4 -6.98 -2.46 -7.00
N ALA A 5 -5.83 -1.76 -7.03
CA ALA A 5 -4.52 -2.38 -6.86
C ALA A 5 -4.36 -3.04 -5.48
N GLY A 6 -4.83 -2.41 -4.39
CA GLY A 6 -4.82 -3.00 -3.05
C GLY A 6 -5.72 -4.21 -2.90
N VAL A 7 -6.94 -4.15 -3.45
CA VAL A 7 -7.89 -5.27 -3.47
C VAL A 7 -7.32 -6.44 -4.29
N LEU A 8 -6.71 -6.16 -5.44
CA LEU A 8 -6.09 -7.16 -6.31
C LEU A 8 -4.85 -7.80 -5.67
N ALA A 9 -4.02 -7.01 -4.98
CA ALA A 9 -2.89 -7.52 -4.19
C ALA A 9 -3.36 -8.47 -3.08
N CYS A 10 -4.43 -8.10 -2.36
CA CYS A 10 -5.03 -8.95 -1.32
C CYS A 10 -5.57 -10.25 -1.92
N LEU A 11 -6.32 -10.18 -3.03
CA LEU A 11 -6.84 -11.36 -3.73
C LEU A 11 -5.73 -12.29 -4.22
N MET A 12 -4.67 -11.75 -4.82
CA MET A 12 -3.53 -12.55 -5.29
C MET A 12 -2.70 -13.16 -4.15
N SER A 13 -2.67 -12.50 -2.99
CA SER A 13 -2.08 -13.05 -1.77
C SER A 13 -2.92 -14.22 -1.24
N VAL A 14 -4.25 -14.09 -1.18
CA VAL A 14 -5.18 -15.15 -0.76
C VAL A 14 -5.13 -16.36 -1.69
N LEU A 15 -5.03 -16.14 -3.00
CA LEU A 15 -4.98 -17.20 -4.01
C LEU A 15 -3.64 -17.97 -4.04
N GLY A 16 -2.67 -17.62 -3.17
CA GLY A 16 -1.40 -18.32 -3.08
C GLY A 16 -0.58 -18.25 -4.38
N VAL A 17 -0.81 -17.22 -5.22
CA VAL A 17 -0.15 -17.10 -6.52
C VAL A 17 1.36 -16.96 -6.31
N SER A 18 2.10 -18.03 -6.59
CA SER A 18 3.55 -18.09 -6.45
C SER A 18 4.18 -18.66 -7.71
N GLY A 19 5.22 -17.99 -8.20
CA GLY A 19 5.99 -18.41 -9.38
C GLY A 19 5.39 -17.99 -10.72
N GLY A 20 6.24 -18.00 -11.75
CA GLY A 20 5.90 -17.58 -13.12
C GLY A 20 5.53 -16.10 -13.26
N VAL A 21 5.04 -15.72 -14.44
CA VAL A 21 4.65 -14.34 -14.78
C VAL A 21 3.59 -13.77 -13.83
N LEU A 22 2.68 -14.62 -13.35
CA LEU A 22 1.64 -14.23 -12.39
C LEU A 22 2.21 -13.91 -10.99
N GLY A 23 3.27 -14.61 -10.56
CA GLY A 23 3.99 -14.29 -9.32
C GLY A 23 4.72 -12.94 -9.40
N GLU A 24 5.36 -12.66 -10.55
CA GLU A 24 6.01 -11.38 -10.83
C GLU A 24 5.00 -10.22 -10.79
N LEU A 25 3.84 -10.42 -11.43
CA LEU A 25 2.76 -9.44 -11.45
C LEU A 25 2.23 -9.16 -10.04
N ARG A 26 2.01 -10.20 -9.23
CA ARG A 26 1.61 -10.07 -7.83
C ARG A 26 2.62 -9.22 -7.05
N PHE A 27 3.92 -9.49 -7.24
CA PHE A 27 4.98 -8.75 -6.58
C PHE A 27 4.95 -7.26 -6.95
N LEU A 28 4.91 -6.94 -8.24
CA LEU A 28 4.83 -5.56 -8.74
C LEU A 28 3.60 -4.81 -8.20
N VAL A 29 2.43 -5.44 -8.22
CA VAL A 29 1.18 -4.85 -7.71
C VAL A 29 1.26 -4.63 -6.20
N THR A 30 1.81 -5.59 -5.46
CA THR A 30 2.01 -5.51 -4.01
C THR A 30 2.96 -4.38 -3.62
N VAL A 31 4.13 -4.32 -4.26
CA VAL A 31 5.13 -3.27 -4.00
C VAL A 31 4.57 -1.89 -4.38
N GLY A 32 3.92 -1.78 -5.53
CA GLY A 32 3.26 -0.54 -5.94
C GLY A 32 2.21 -0.07 -4.93
N PHE A 33 1.40 -1.00 -4.40
CA PHE A 33 0.41 -0.68 -3.38
C PHE A 33 1.05 -0.27 -2.05
N LEU A 34 2.07 -0.97 -1.56
CA LEU A 34 2.74 -0.64 -0.30
C LEU A 34 3.45 0.72 -0.36
N LEU A 35 4.05 1.06 -1.51
CA LEU A 35 4.74 2.34 -1.70
C LEU A 35 3.79 3.52 -1.90
N LEU A 36 2.65 3.31 -2.55
CA LEU A 36 1.75 4.41 -2.94
C LEU A 36 0.49 4.51 -2.09
N GLY A 37 -0.01 3.39 -1.56
CA GLY A 37 -1.28 3.30 -0.81
C GLY A 37 -1.31 4.15 0.46
N PRO A 38 -0.39 3.94 1.42
CA PRO A 38 -0.33 4.72 2.66
C PRO A 38 -0.05 6.21 2.37
N GLY A 39 0.81 6.46 1.40
CA GLY A 39 1.19 7.80 0.98
C GLY A 39 0.04 8.61 0.42
N TRP A 40 -0.73 8.05 -0.52
CA TRP A 40 -1.89 8.72 -1.09
C TRP A 40 -3.04 8.89 -0.10
N ALA A 41 -3.18 7.98 0.87
CA ALA A 41 -4.10 8.17 1.99
C ALA A 41 -3.72 9.41 2.81
N ALA A 42 -2.42 9.63 3.08
CA ALA A 42 -1.94 10.81 3.79
C ALA A 42 -2.01 12.11 2.95
N ALA A 43 -1.74 12.03 1.65
CA ALA A 43 -1.75 13.19 0.75
C ALA A 43 -3.11 13.91 0.68
N GLY A 44 -4.23 13.19 0.83
CA GLY A 44 -5.55 13.83 0.77
C GLY A 44 -5.86 14.75 1.96
N PHE A 45 -5.02 14.77 3.00
CA PHE A 45 -5.12 15.77 4.09
C PHE A 45 -4.43 17.10 3.76
N LEU A 46 -3.66 17.18 2.67
CA LEU A 46 -3.01 18.43 2.24
C LEU A 46 -4.02 19.32 1.49
N ARG A 47 -4.29 20.52 2.02
CA ARG A 47 -5.00 21.58 1.26
C ARG A 47 -4.01 22.28 0.32
N ARG A 48 -4.18 22.11 -1.01
CA ARG A 48 -3.47 22.81 -2.11
C ARG A 48 -1.94 22.84 -1.97
N ALA A 49 -1.29 21.68 -2.04
CA ALA A 49 0.16 21.59 -2.18
C ALA A 49 0.56 21.41 -3.66
N PRO A 50 1.74 21.91 -4.10
CA PRO A 50 2.27 21.64 -5.43
C PRO A 50 2.43 20.14 -5.66
N ALA A 51 2.17 19.65 -6.88
CA ALA A 51 2.16 18.23 -7.21
C ALA A 51 3.44 17.50 -6.77
N ALA A 52 4.62 18.14 -6.89
CA ALA A 52 5.89 17.57 -6.45
C ALA A 52 5.94 17.26 -4.94
N HIS A 53 5.37 18.14 -4.10
CA HIS A 53 5.33 17.93 -2.65
C HIS A 53 4.40 16.77 -2.27
N VAL A 54 3.29 16.64 -3.01
CA VAL A 54 2.35 15.53 -2.84
C VAL A 54 3.03 14.20 -3.16
N TRP A 55 3.74 14.13 -4.28
CA TRP A 55 4.48 12.92 -4.69
C TRP A 55 5.64 12.55 -3.75
N LEU A 56 6.35 13.54 -3.23
CA LEU A 56 7.40 13.31 -2.23
C LEU A 56 6.81 12.78 -0.92
N LEU A 57 5.68 13.33 -0.46
CA LEU A 57 4.97 12.83 0.72
C LEU A 57 4.44 11.42 0.49
N THR A 58 3.86 11.12 -0.67
CA THR A 58 3.31 9.79 -0.91
C THR A 58 4.39 8.72 -0.91
N LEU A 59 5.47 8.93 -1.67
CA LEU A 59 6.59 7.99 -1.72
C LEU A 59 7.33 7.91 -0.38
N GLY A 60 7.55 9.04 0.28
CA GLY A 60 8.21 9.10 1.58
C GLY A 60 7.43 8.35 2.66
N THR A 61 6.14 8.62 2.80
CA THR A 61 5.28 7.96 3.79
C THR A 61 5.12 6.47 3.51
N GLY A 62 4.88 6.06 2.25
CA GLY A 62 4.77 4.64 1.90
C GLY A 62 6.06 3.86 2.15
N THR A 63 7.22 4.45 1.82
CA THR A 63 8.53 3.84 2.09
C THR A 63 8.77 3.73 3.59
N ALA A 64 8.53 4.79 4.36
CA ALA A 64 8.71 4.79 5.81
C ALA A 64 7.83 3.74 6.51
N VAL A 65 6.55 3.63 6.13
CA VAL A 65 5.63 2.62 6.67
C VAL A 65 6.12 1.21 6.36
N THR A 66 6.56 0.96 5.13
CA THR A 66 7.06 -0.37 4.72
C THR A 66 8.31 -0.75 5.50
N LEU A 67 9.25 0.18 5.68
CA LEU A 67 10.47 -0.04 6.47
C LEU A 67 10.17 -0.27 7.95
N LEU A 68 9.27 0.51 8.55
CA LEU A 68 8.88 0.33 9.95
C LEU A 68 8.22 -1.03 10.17
N ILE A 69 7.35 -1.46 9.26
CA ILE A 69 6.71 -2.77 9.32
C ILE A 69 7.74 -3.90 9.19
N GLY A 70 8.70 -3.77 8.27
CA GLY A 70 9.81 -4.70 8.14
C GLY A 70 10.66 -4.76 9.42
N GLN A 71 10.96 -3.60 10.01
CA GLN A 71 11.71 -3.50 11.26
C GLN A 71 10.96 -4.13 12.43
N ILE A 72 9.64 -3.94 12.53
CA ILE A 72 8.80 -4.56 13.55
C ILE A 72 8.87 -6.08 13.42
N MET A 73 8.70 -6.65 12.22
CA MET A 73 8.79 -8.10 12.00
C MET A 73 10.16 -8.67 12.40
N VAL A 74 11.25 -7.94 12.13
CA VAL A 74 12.59 -8.33 12.57
C VAL A 74 12.71 -8.31 14.09
N MET A 75 12.20 -7.26 14.76
CA MET A 75 12.27 -7.12 16.21
C MET A 75 11.42 -8.15 16.95
N THR A 76 10.23 -8.48 16.44
CA THR A 76 9.33 -9.48 17.03
C THR A 76 9.72 -10.92 16.70
N LYS A 77 10.67 -11.12 15.77
CA LYS A 77 11.06 -12.43 15.20
C LYS A 77 9.91 -13.18 14.52
N GLU A 78 8.82 -12.48 14.20
CA GLU A 78 7.63 -13.03 13.58
C GLU A 78 7.54 -12.53 12.13
N TRP A 79 7.85 -13.40 11.17
CA TRP A 79 7.90 -13.05 9.75
C TRP A 79 6.61 -13.41 9.01
N HIS A 80 5.63 -12.49 9.05
CA HIS A 80 4.33 -12.64 8.39
C HIS A 80 4.05 -11.51 7.38
N PRO A 81 4.76 -11.50 6.23
CA PRO A 81 4.62 -10.44 5.22
C PRO A 81 3.20 -10.32 4.64
N SER A 82 2.48 -11.44 4.55
CA SER A 82 1.09 -11.49 4.09
C SER A 82 0.15 -10.79 5.07
N ALA A 83 0.33 -11.01 6.38
CA ALA A 83 -0.48 -10.37 7.42
C ALA A 83 -0.24 -8.86 7.43
N ALA A 84 1.02 -8.44 7.30
CA ALA A 84 1.39 -7.04 7.18
C ALA A 84 0.74 -6.35 5.96
N LEU A 85 0.71 -7.03 4.80
CA LEU A 85 0.00 -6.54 3.62
C LEU A 85 -1.49 -6.31 3.91
N TYR A 86 -2.16 -7.26 4.57
CA TYR A 86 -3.57 -7.11 4.90
C TYR A 86 -3.84 -5.96 5.87
N VAL A 87 -2.97 -5.75 6.86
CA VAL A 87 -3.09 -4.61 7.79
C VAL A 87 -2.93 -3.29 7.05
N VAL A 88 -1.92 -3.16 6.19
CA VAL A 88 -1.70 -1.93 5.40
C VAL A 88 -2.87 -1.68 4.45
N ALA A 89 -3.41 -2.73 3.82
CA ALA A 89 -4.58 -2.63 2.98
C ALA A 89 -5.82 -2.20 3.76
N ALA A 90 -6.10 -2.83 4.90
CA ALA A 90 -7.23 -2.49 5.75
C ALA A 90 -7.21 -1.05 6.25
N LEU A 91 -6.02 -0.48 6.51
CA LEU A 91 -5.88 0.91 6.93
C LEU A 91 -5.94 1.90 5.76
N SER A 92 -5.37 1.56 4.61
CA SER A 92 -5.24 2.48 3.48
C SER A 92 -6.49 2.52 2.59
N VAL A 93 -7.14 1.37 2.37
CA VAL A 93 -8.29 1.22 1.47
C VAL A 93 -9.50 2.08 1.88
N PRO A 94 -9.93 2.15 3.16
CA PRO A 94 -11.08 2.96 3.55
C PRO A 94 -10.86 4.45 3.30
N VAL A 95 -9.64 4.94 3.57
CA VAL A 95 -9.27 6.34 3.35
C VAL A 95 -9.24 6.66 1.86
N LEU A 96 -8.63 5.79 1.06
CA LEU A 96 -8.62 5.91 -0.39
C LEU A 96 -10.03 5.84 -0.99
N ALA A 97 -10.89 4.95 -0.49
CA ALA A 97 -12.27 4.81 -0.92
C ALA A 97 -13.09 6.06 -0.55
N ARG A 98 -12.94 6.58 0.66
CA ARG A 98 -13.57 7.85 1.08
C ARG A 98 -13.14 9.00 0.17
N HIS A 99 -11.85 9.10 -0.17
CA HIS A 99 -11.37 10.14 -1.08
C HIS A 99 -11.91 9.97 -2.51
N ALA A 100 -12.02 8.74 -3.00
CA ALA A 100 -12.60 8.47 -4.30
C ALA A 100 -14.09 8.85 -4.38
N VAL A 101 -14.87 8.61 -3.31
CA VAL A 101 -16.29 8.97 -3.22
C VAL A 101 -16.49 10.48 -3.06
N VAL A 102 -15.60 11.18 -2.34
CA VAL A 102 -15.70 12.64 -2.14
C VAL A 102 -15.22 13.42 -3.37
N ALA A 103 -14.39 12.82 -4.23
CA ALA A 103 -13.87 13.44 -5.44
C ALA A 103 -14.77 13.27 -6.69
N THR A 104 -15.83 12.46 -6.61
CA THR A 104 -16.89 12.32 -7.62
C THR A 104 -18.06 13.23 -7.32
#